data_AF-A0A085MZQ2-F1
#
_entry.id   AF-A0A085MZQ2-F1
#
_cell.length_a   1.000
_cell.length_b   1.000
_cell.length_c   1.000
_cell.angle_alpha   90.00
_cell.angle_beta   90.00
_cell.angle_gamma   90.00
#
_symmetry.space_group_name_H-M   'P 1'
#
loop_
_entity.id
_entity.type
_entity.pdbx_description
1 polymer ?
#
loop_
_entity_poly.entity_id
_entity_poly.type
_entity_poly.pdbx_seq_one_letter_code
_entity_poly.pdbx_strand_id
1 'polypeptide(L)'
;MIVRLIPFSHGLLAVVCSSRGTSKMLSEDERSRLLRAQPALLTDLEPKELTAYLQACSVLSDADVELIRSKPIRRDRVVTFLEIYRRKACSLEPLVQALRKEMLEHLAVLLSKPACEADLVGASGSRMTLNMLCILGKVPRKPQGYVERTLLLDKIKAALFQLDNEPGWVVVH
;
A
#
# COMPACT_ATOMS: atom_id res chain seq x y z
N MET A 1 14.11 25.81 2.29
CA MET A 1 13.70 25.17 1.03
C MET A 1 14.98 24.98 0.24
N ILE A 2 15.50 23.75 0.16
CA ILE A 2 16.78 23.47 -0.50
C ILE A 2 16.44 22.70 -1.78
N VAL A 3 16.58 23.38 -2.92
CA VAL A 3 16.49 22.74 -4.24
C VAL A 3 17.88 22.21 -4.55
N ARG A 4 18.05 20.89 -4.55
CA ARG A 4 19.33 20.28 -4.94
C ARG A 4 19.26 19.99 -6.43
N LEU A 5 20.03 20.75 -7.20
CA LEU A 5 20.20 20.52 -8.63
C LEU A 5 21.21 19.40 -8.81
N ILE A 6 20.79 18.28 -9.40
CA ILE A 6 21.66 17.16 -9.73
C ILE A 6 22.04 17.29 -11.21
N PRO A 7 23.33 17.44 -11.57
CA PRO A 7 23.75 17.41 -12.96
C PRO A 7 23.65 15.97 -13.51
N PHE A 8 23.04 15.81 -14.68
CA PHE A 8 22.99 14.55 -15.44
C PHE A 8 23.16 14.83 -16.94
N SER A 9 23.74 13.86 -17.66
CA SER A 9 24.27 13.99 -19.04
C SER A 9 23.27 14.42 -20.13
N HIS A 10 21.97 14.55 -19.84
CA HIS A 10 20.96 15.05 -20.78
C HIS A 10 19.91 16.00 -20.16
N GLY A 11 20.18 16.60 -18.98
CA GLY A 11 19.31 17.64 -18.42
C GLY A 11 19.26 17.69 -16.89
N LEU A 12 18.87 18.85 -16.35
CA LEU A 12 18.68 19.07 -14.91
C LEU A 12 17.29 18.59 -14.46
N LEU A 13 17.24 17.71 -13.46
CA LEU A 13 16.03 17.37 -12.73
C LEU A 13 16.07 18.06 -11.37
N ALA A 14 15.11 18.96 -11.12
CA ALA A 14 14.97 19.62 -9.83
C ALA A 14 14.21 18.69 -8.87
N VAL A 15 14.91 18.12 -7.91
CA VAL A 15 14.27 17.38 -6.80
C VAL A 15 14.02 18.37 -5.67
N VAL A 16 12.75 18.63 -5.37
CA VAL A 16 12.35 19.48 -4.25
C VAL A 16 12.49 18.66 -2.96
N CYS A 17 13.63 18.79 -2.29
CA CYS A 17 13.81 18.25 -0.94
C CYS A 17 13.24 19.25 0.09
N SER A 18 12.00 19.01 0.51
CA SER A 18 11.38 19.78 1.58
C SER A 18 11.94 19.32 2.94
N SER A 19 12.98 20.01 3.43
CA SER A 19 13.46 19.84 4.80
C SER A 19 12.55 20.59 5.78
N ARG A 20 11.77 19.84 6.56
CA ARG A 20 11.26 20.23 7.88
C ARG A 20 10.80 18.98 8.65
N GLY A 21 11.37 18.80 9.84
CA GLY A 21 11.13 17.68 10.74
C GLY A 21 9.66 17.51 11.09
N THR A 22 9.04 16.56 10.41
CA THR A 22 7.89 15.77 10.83
C THR A 22 8.19 14.39 10.27
N SER A 23 8.06 13.33 11.06
CA SER A 23 8.28 11.95 10.62
C SER A 23 7.23 11.58 9.57
N LYS A 24 7.44 12.04 8.32
CA LYS A 24 6.61 11.75 7.17
C LYS A 24 6.89 10.32 6.75
N MET A 25 6.07 9.39 7.22
CA MET A 25 6.04 8.05 6.68
C MET A 25 5.12 8.02 5.45
N LEU A 26 5.24 6.98 4.62
CA LEU A 26 4.31 6.71 3.52
C LEU A 26 2.83 6.83 3.96
N SER A 27 1.98 7.43 3.12
CA SER A 27 0.53 7.43 3.38
C SER A 27 -0.05 6.00 3.41
N GLU A 28 -1.25 5.82 3.94
CA GLU A 28 -1.93 4.51 3.92
C GLU A 28 -2.11 4.00 2.48
N ASP A 29 -2.46 4.89 1.55
CA ASP A 29 -2.56 4.58 0.13
C ASP A 29 -1.22 4.18 -0.51
N GLU A 30 -0.13 4.84 -0.12
CA GLU A 30 1.22 4.45 -0.58
C GLU A 30 1.64 3.11 0.01
N ARG A 31 1.33 2.85 1.28
CA ARG A 31 1.61 1.57 1.93
C ARG A 31 0.83 0.42 1.29
N SER A 32 -0.45 0.63 1.01
CA SER A 32 -1.31 -0.38 0.38
C SER A 32 -0.86 -0.68 -1.06
N ARG A 33 -0.48 0.35 -1.84
CA ARG A 33 0.14 0.18 -3.16
C ARG A 33 1.44 -0.62 -3.10
N LEU A 34 2.34 -0.30 -2.17
CA LEU A 34 3.59 -1.02 -1.99
C LEU A 34 3.36 -2.48 -1.56
N LEU A 35 2.38 -2.73 -0.68
CA LEU A 35 2.02 -4.09 -0.25
C LEU A 35 1.46 -4.93 -1.40
N ARG A 36 0.56 -4.37 -2.21
CA ARG A 36 0.01 -5.02 -3.40
C ARG A 36 1.08 -5.32 -4.45
N ALA A 37 2.04 -4.42 -4.63
CA ALA A 37 3.15 -4.62 -5.57
C ALA A 37 4.22 -5.59 -5.05
N GLN A 38 4.22 -5.93 -3.75
CA GLN A 38 5.26 -6.75 -3.12
C GLN A 38 5.54 -8.08 -3.83
N PRO A 39 4.55 -8.87 -4.28
CA PRO A 39 4.82 -10.12 -4.99
C PRO A 39 5.61 -9.90 -6.29
N ALA A 40 5.23 -8.91 -7.09
CA ALA A 40 5.92 -8.58 -8.34
C ALA A 40 7.33 -8.05 -8.09
N LEU A 41 7.50 -7.20 -7.07
CA LEU A 41 8.81 -6.70 -6.65
C LEU A 41 9.72 -7.85 -6.20
N LEU A 42 9.20 -8.84 -5.47
CA LEU A 42 9.98 -10.01 -5.06
C LEU A 42 10.41 -10.88 -6.25
N THR A 43 9.65 -10.91 -7.33
CA THR A 43 9.98 -11.70 -8.53
C THR A 43 10.99 -10.99 -9.41
N ASP A 44 10.79 -9.70 -9.68
CA ASP A 44 11.48 -9.03 -10.80
C ASP A 44 12.53 -7.99 -10.37
N LEU A 45 12.54 -7.55 -9.11
CA LEU A 45 13.43 -6.48 -8.67
C LEU A 45 14.83 -6.98 -8.30
N GLU A 46 15.86 -6.27 -8.74
CA GLU A 46 17.23 -6.30 -8.21
C GLU A 46 17.55 -4.97 -7.50
N PRO A 47 17.51 -4.91 -6.16
CA PRO A 47 17.67 -3.66 -5.42
C PRO A 47 19.01 -2.96 -5.65
N LYS A 48 20.07 -3.69 -5.99
CA LYS A 48 21.41 -3.13 -6.21
C LYS A 48 21.41 -2.03 -7.27
N GLU A 49 20.63 -2.20 -8.34
CA GLU A 49 20.51 -1.28 -9.46
C GLU A 49 19.88 0.05 -9.02
N LEU A 50 18.93 0.01 -8.08
CA LEU A 50 18.24 1.20 -7.58
C LEU A 50 19.00 1.96 -6.50
N THR A 51 19.96 1.32 -5.81
CA THR A 51 20.59 1.90 -4.60
C THR A 51 21.22 3.28 -4.83
N ALA A 52 21.93 3.46 -5.95
CA ALA A 52 22.61 4.71 -6.26
C ALA A 52 21.64 5.89 -6.44
N TYR A 53 20.53 5.67 -7.16
CA TYR A 53 19.51 6.68 -7.36
C TYR A 53 18.78 7.02 -6.05
N LEU A 54 18.42 6.01 -5.26
CA LEU A 54 17.72 6.21 -3.99
C LEU A 54 18.59 6.86 -2.91
N GLN A 55 19.91 6.63 -2.92
CA GLN A 55 20.87 7.40 -2.11
C GLN A 55 20.92 8.87 -2.54
N ALA A 56 20.96 9.14 -3.85
CA ALA A 56 20.94 10.51 -4.37
C ALA A 56 19.66 11.26 -3.99
N CYS A 57 18.52 10.56 -3.93
CA CYS A 57 17.25 11.08 -3.44
C CYS A 57 17.17 11.17 -1.90
N SER A 58 18.24 10.84 -1.16
CA SER A 58 18.29 10.81 0.32
C SER A 58 17.25 9.88 0.96
N VAL A 59 16.80 8.85 0.24
CA VAL A 59 15.88 7.83 0.77
C VAL A 59 16.65 6.73 1.50
N LEU A 60 17.81 6.34 0.96
CA LEU A 60 18.72 5.36 1.55
C LEU A 60 20.00 6.04 2.04
N SER A 61 20.51 5.60 3.19
CA SER A 61 21.84 5.93 3.69
C SER A 61 22.88 4.89 3.26
N ASP A 62 24.16 5.20 3.40
CA ASP A 62 25.25 4.28 3.04
C ASP A 62 25.16 2.96 3.81
N ALA A 63 24.83 3.02 5.11
CA ALA A 63 24.59 1.85 5.95
C ALA A 63 23.42 0.99 5.45
N ASP A 64 22.36 1.60 4.92
CA ASP A 64 21.23 0.85 4.33
C ASP A 64 21.67 0.11 3.07
N VAL A 65 22.48 0.76 2.24
CA VAL A 65 22.97 0.19 0.99
C VAL A 65 23.94 -0.95 1.24
N GLU A 66 24.84 -0.81 2.22
CA GLU A 66 25.70 -1.91 2.67
C GLU A 66 24.87 -3.08 3.22
N LEU A 67 23.84 -2.79 4.02
CA LEU A 67 22.95 -3.82 4.55
C LEU A 67 22.21 -4.56 3.45
N ILE A 68 21.70 -3.86 2.42
CA ILE A 68 21.06 -4.49 1.26
C ILE A 68 22.09 -5.31 0.48
N ARG A 69 23.29 -4.79 0.22
CA ARG A 69 24.34 -5.48 -0.55
C ARG A 69 24.90 -6.71 0.15
N SER A 70 24.91 -6.72 1.49
CA SER A 70 25.40 -7.87 2.27
C SER A 70 24.54 -9.12 2.12
N LYS A 71 23.27 -9.02 1.68
CA LYS A 71 22.42 -10.21 1.48
C LYS A 71 22.80 -10.95 0.18
N PRO A 72 23.15 -12.25 0.26
CA PRO A 72 23.59 -13.02 -0.90
C PRO A 72 22.44 -13.33 -1.87
N ILE A 73 21.24 -13.57 -1.33
CA ILE A 73 20.06 -13.97 -2.11
C ILE A 73 19.30 -12.72 -2.59
N ARG A 74 18.93 -12.68 -3.88
CA ARG A 74 18.16 -11.56 -4.46
C ARG A 74 16.88 -11.28 -3.69
N ARG A 75 16.12 -12.33 -3.36
CA ARG A 75 14.89 -12.23 -2.61
C ARG A 75 15.10 -11.55 -1.24
N ASP A 76 16.16 -11.92 -0.51
CA ASP A 76 16.49 -11.32 0.78
C ASP A 76 16.92 -9.86 0.65
N ARG A 77 17.62 -9.50 -0.44
CA ARG A 77 17.89 -8.10 -0.78
C ARG A 77 16.60 -7.31 -0.94
N VAL A 78 15.63 -7.85 -1.67
CA VAL A 78 14.33 -7.19 -1.89
C VAL A 78 13.56 -7.04 -0.59
N VAL A 79 13.49 -8.09 0.23
CA VAL A 79 12.83 -8.03 1.55
C VAL A 79 13.47 -6.95 2.42
N THR A 80 14.81 -6.96 2.54
CA THR A 80 15.57 -5.98 3.32
C THR A 80 15.34 -4.56 2.80
N PHE A 81 15.39 -4.39 1.47
CA PHE A 81 15.10 -3.11 0.81
C PHE A 81 13.69 -2.60 1.15
N LEU A 82 12.65 -3.44 1.03
CA LEU A 82 11.26 -3.05 1.30
C LEU A 82 11.04 -2.69 2.77
N GLU A 83 11.67 -3.41 3.70
CA GLU A 83 11.62 -3.09 5.12
C GLU A 83 12.21 -1.72 5.44
N ILE A 84 13.38 -1.41 4.87
CA ILE A 84 14.03 -0.11 5.03
C ILE A 84 13.17 0.98 4.39
N TYR A 85 12.70 0.76 3.16
CA TYR A 85 11.92 1.72 2.41
C TYR A 85 10.63 2.11 3.15
N ARG A 86 9.90 1.14 3.72
CA ARG A 86 8.68 1.38 4.52
C ARG A 86 8.91 2.25 5.76
N ARG A 87 10.13 2.23 6.32
CA ARG A 87 10.49 2.98 7.53
C ARG A 87 10.99 4.40 7.21
N LYS A 88 11.71 4.55 6.11
CA LYS A 88 12.44 5.79 5.78
C LYS A 88 11.80 6.63 4.68
N ALA A 89 11.08 6.03 3.74
CA ALA A 89 10.52 6.77 2.62
C ALA A 89 9.28 7.59 3.02
N CYS A 90 9.21 8.81 2.50
CA CYS A 90 8.07 9.71 2.68
C CYS A 90 7.09 9.69 1.48
N SER A 91 7.50 9.10 0.35
CA SER A 91 6.67 8.93 -0.84
C SER A 91 7.17 7.79 -1.70
N LEU A 92 6.30 7.20 -2.52
CA LEU A 92 6.67 6.22 -3.56
C LEU A 92 7.35 6.83 -4.79
N GLU A 93 7.23 8.14 -5.00
CA GLU A 93 7.71 8.81 -6.23
C GLU A 93 9.19 8.50 -6.55
N PRO A 94 10.15 8.56 -5.59
CA PRO A 94 11.54 8.22 -5.89
C PRO A 94 11.73 6.77 -6.33
N LEU A 95 10.93 5.83 -5.82
CA LEU A 95 11.01 4.42 -6.24
C LEU A 95 10.44 4.24 -7.65
N VAL A 96 9.31 4.88 -7.95
CA VAL A 96 8.72 4.84 -9.30
C VAL A 96 9.69 5.40 -10.33
N GLN A 97 10.34 6.54 -10.04
CA GLN A 97 11.34 7.12 -10.93
C GLN A 97 12.59 6.25 -11.08
N ALA A 98 13.04 5.61 -10.00
CA ALA A 98 14.15 4.66 -10.07
C ALA A 98 13.83 3.48 -10.98
N LEU A 99 12.62 2.92 -10.87
CA LEU A 99 12.17 1.79 -11.69
C LEU A 99 12.07 2.14 -13.17
N ARG A 100 11.58 3.33 -13.52
CA ARG A 100 11.56 3.81 -14.91
C ARG A 100 12.97 3.92 -15.49
N LYS A 101 13.93 4.39 -14.69
CA LYS A 101 15.33 4.51 -15.12
C LYS A 101 15.98 3.16 -15.42
N GLU A 102 15.67 2.14 -14.62
CA GLU A 102 16.15 0.77 -14.83
C GLU A 102 15.28 -0.02 -15.83
N MET A 103 14.43 0.65 -16.62
CA MET A 103 13.53 0.04 -17.62
C MET A 103 12.53 -1.00 -17.06
N LEU A 104 12.23 -0.93 -15.75
CA LEU A 104 11.24 -1.77 -15.07
C LEU A 104 9.85 -1.09 -15.08
N GLU A 105 9.38 -0.74 -16.28
CA GLU A 105 8.13 0.03 -16.47
C GLU A 105 6.90 -0.68 -15.92
N HIS A 106 6.84 -2.02 -16.02
CA HIS A 106 5.71 -2.79 -15.49
C HIS A 106 5.58 -2.65 -13.97
N LEU A 107 6.69 -2.59 -13.24
CA LEU A 107 6.71 -2.34 -11.80
C LEU A 107 6.36 -0.88 -11.46
N ALA A 108 6.84 0.07 -12.27
CA ALA A 108 6.54 1.49 -12.10
C ALA A 108 5.04 1.77 -12.30
N VAL A 109 4.43 1.18 -13.32
CA VAL A 109 2.97 1.26 -13.58
C VAL A 109 2.19 0.62 -12.43
N LEU A 110 2.63 -0.55 -11.95
CA LEU A 110 1.98 -1.26 -10.84
C LEU A 110 1.95 -0.41 -9.55
N LEU A 111 3.06 0.27 -9.23
CA LEU A 111 3.15 1.14 -8.05
C LEU A 111 2.40 2.48 -8.23
N SER A 112 2.25 2.95 -9.47
CA SER A 112 1.53 4.20 -9.76
C SER A 112 0.01 4.03 -9.70
N LYS A 113 -0.50 2.81 -9.91
CA LYS A 113 -1.94 2.54 -9.88
C LYS A 113 -2.52 2.84 -8.49
N PRO A 114 -3.56 3.70 -8.37
CA PRO A 114 -4.18 3.98 -7.08
C PRO A 114 -4.78 2.72 -6.48
N ALA A 115 -4.90 2.70 -5.15
CA ALA A 115 -5.61 1.63 -4.50
C ALA A 115 -7.10 1.70 -4.91
N CYS A 116 -7.59 0.70 -5.64
CA CYS A 116 -9.03 0.53 -5.80
C CYS A 116 -9.60 0.07 -4.44
N GLU A 117 -10.80 0.52 -4.07
CA GLU A 117 -11.45 0.05 -2.83
C GLU A 117 -11.61 -1.48 -2.80
N ALA A 118 -11.74 -2.10 -3.97
CA ALA A 118 -11.76 -3.56 -4.13
C ALA A 118 -10.42 -4.25 -3.81
N ASP A 119 -9.31 -3.51 -3.72
CA ASP A 119 -8.00 -4.03 -3.32
C ASP A 119 -7.71 -3.84 -1.82
N LEU A 120 -8.39 -2.90 -1.15
CA LEU A 120 -8.40 -2.77 0.32
C LEU A 120 -9.28 -3.86 0.94
N VAL A 121 -10.38 -4.17 0.28
CA VAL A 121 -11.19 -5.36 0.54
C VAL A 121 -10.60 -6.50 -0.28
N GLY A 122 -9.44 -7.04 0.15
CA GLY A 122 -8.75 -8.10 -0.59
C GLY A 122 -9.75 -9.06 -1.25
N ALA A 123 -9.65 -9.25 -2.56
CA ALA A 123 -10.66 -9.90 -3.42
C ALA A 123 -10.97 -11.38 -3.07
N SER A 124 -10.36 -11.93 -2.02
CA SER A 124 -10.68 -13.23 -1.41
C SER A 124 -11.39 -13.10 -0.04
N GLY A 125 -11.27 -11.93 0.60
CA GLY A 125 -11.76 -11.62 1.93
C GLY A 125 -13.24 -11.28 1.99
N SER A 126 -13.89 -10.68 1.00
CA SER A 126 -15.25 -10.13 1.20
C SER A 126 -16.30 -11.16 1.70
N ARG A 127 -16.34 -12.39 1.15
CA ARG A 127 -17.25 -13.44 1.63
C ARG A 127 -16.70 -14.25 2.82
N MET A 128 -15.40 -14.51 2.85
CA MET A 128 -14.75 -15.23 3.96
C MET A 128 -14.75 -14.40 5.24
N THR A 129 -14.66 -13.07 5.14
CA THR A 129 -14.79 -12.13 6.26
C THR A 129 -16.23 -12.00 6.72
N LEU A 130 -17.21 -11.80 5.84
CA LEU A 130 -18.61 -11.62 6.27
C LEU A 130 -19.16 -12.84 7.02
N ASN A 131 -18.95 -14.05 6.48
CA ASN A 131 -19.34 -15.28 7.17
C ASN A 131 -18.61 -15.44 8.50
N MET A 132 -17.31 -15.12 8.56
CA MET A 132 -16.53 -15.17 9.80
C MET A 132 -17.03 -14.14 10.83
N LEU A 133 -17.34 -12.91 10.40
CA LEU A 133 -17.90 -11.85 11.24
C LEU A 133 -19.27 -12.26 11.79
N CYS A 134 -20.13 -12.86 10.97
CA CYS A 134 -21.40 -13.41 11.43
C CYS A 134 -21.22 -14.53 12.46
N ILE A 135 -20.23 -15.43 12.28
CA ILE A 135 -19.92 -16.49 13.24
C ILE A 135 -19.40 -15.90 14.56
N LEU A 136 -18.43 -14.99 14.51
CA LEU A 136 -17.86 -14.33 15.69
C LEU A 136 -18.90 -13.49 16.44
N GLY A 137 -19.78 -12.81 15.71
CA GLY A 137 -20.92 -12.07 16.25
C GLY A 137 -22.08 -12.95 16.71
N LYS A 138 -21.93 -14.28 16.70
CA LYS A 138 -22.96 -15.26 17.09
C LYS A 138 -24.30 -15.08 16.36
N VAL A 139 -24.26 -14.63 15.11
CA VAL A 139 -25.43 -14.45 14.26
C VAL A 139 -25.98 -15.84 13.88
N PRO A 140 -27.27 -16.14 14.13
CA PRO A 140 -27.86 -17.41 13.75
C PRO A 140 -27.75 -17.68 12.25
N ARG A 141 -27.56 -18.95 11.88
CA ARG A 141 -27.54 -19.36 10.47
C ARG A 141 -28.93 -19.21 9.84
N LYS A 142 -28.95 -18.96 8.54
CA LYS A 142 -30.19 -18.91 7.74
C LYS A 142 -30.93 -20.26 7.83
N PRO A 143 -32.25 -20.28 8.09
CA PRO A 143 -33.04 -21.51 8.14
C PRO A 143 -33.14 -22.19 6.76
N GLN A 144 -33.37 -23.51 6.74
CA GLN A 144 -33.41 -24.30 5.50
C GLN A 144 -34.55 -23.89 4.55
N GLY A 145 -35.71 -23.49 5.07
CA GLY A 145 -36.85 -22.99 4.30
C GLY A 145 -36.92 -21.46 4.23
N TYR A 146 -35.78 -20.76 4.16
CA TYR A 146 -35.76 -19.31 4.18
C TYR A 146 -36.43 -18.70 2.93
N VAL A 147 -37.36 -17.78 3.17
CA VAL A 147 -37.97 -16.93 2.14
C VAL A 147 -37.49 -15.50 2.33
N GLU A 148 -37.04 -14.88 1.24
CA GLU A 148 -36.51 -13.52 1.28
C GLU A 148 -37.64 -12.48 1.35
N ARG A 149 -37.56 -11.59 2.34
CA ARG A 149 -38.49 -10.46 2.54
C ARG A 149 -37.79 -9.14 2.24
N THR A 150 -37.48 -8.90 0.97
CA THR A 150 -36.65 -7.78 0.50
C THR A 150 -37.12 -6.43 1.04
N LEU A 151 -38.42 -6.13 0.97
CA LEU A 151 -38.98 -4.85 1.44
C LEU A 151 -38.71 -4.56 2.93
N LEU A 152 -38.77 -5.57 3.80
CA LEU A 152 -38.47 -5.40 5.22
C LEU A 152 -36.96 -5.30 5.46
N LEU A 153 -36.20 -6.10 4.72
CA LEU A 153 -34.75 -6.15 4.79
C LEU A 153 -34.15 -4.79 4.41
N ASP A 154 -34.67 -4.16 3.36
CA ASP A 154 -34.23 -2.84 2.89
C ASP A 154 -34.60 -1.73 3.87
N LYS A 155 -35.76 -1.81 4.54
CA LYS A 155 -36.13 -0.89 5.63
C LYS A 155 -35.16 -0.99 6.80
N ILE A 156 -34.82 -2.21 7.24
CA ILE A 156 -33.85 -2.43 8.33
C ILE A 156 -32.46 -1.91 7.93
N LYS A 157 -32.00 -2.21 6.71
CA LYS A 157 -30.74 -1.68 6.18
C LYS A 157 -30.71 -0.15 6.21
N ALA A 158 -31.76 0.50 5.70
CA ALA A 158 -31.84 1.96 5.68
C ALA A 158 -31.79 2.56 7.09
N ALA A 159 -32.51 1.97 8.05
CA ALA A 159 -32.47 2.40 9.44
C ALA A 159 -31.06 2.24 10.07
N LEU A 160 -30.38 1.13 9.79
CA LEU A 160 -29.00 0.91 10.26
C LEU A 160 -28.01 1.89 9.61
N PHE A 161 -28.16 2.19 8.32
CA PHE A 161 -27.29 3.16 7.64
C PHE A 161 -27.46 4.60 8.16
N GLN A 162 -28.63 4.96 8.69
CA GLN A 162 -28.85 6.28 9.31
C GLN A 162 -28.10 6.47 10.62
N LEU A 163 -27.71 5.38 11.31
CA LEU A 163 -26.92 5.46 12.53
C LEU A 163 -25.44 5.76 12.26
N ASP A 164 -24.94 5.47 11.06
CA ASP A 164 -23.53 5.57 10.68
C ASP A 164 -22.61 4.91 11.74
N ASN A 165 -21.85 5.71 12.50
CA ASN A 165 -21.01 5.25 13.61
C ASN A 165 -21.41 5.85 14.97
N GLU A 166 -22.58 6.48 15.05
CA GLU A 166 -23.11 7.07 16.28
C GLU A 166 -23.90 6.05 17.10
N PRO A 167 -23.88 6.13 18.44
CA PRO A 167 -24.63 5.24 19.29
C PRO A 167 -26.14 5.48 19.13
N GLY A 168 -26.90 4.43 18.85
CA GLY A 168 -28.35 4.50 18.68
C GLY A 168 -29.05 3.15 18.72
N TRP A 169 -30.37 3.17 18.49
CA TRP A 169 -31.23 1.99 18.61
C TRP A 169 -32.03 1.78 17.34
N VAL A 170 -32.02 0.55 16.82
CA VAL A 170 -32.99 0.06 15.82
C VAL A 170 -33.80 -1.04 16.48
N VAL A 171 -35.11 -0.83 16.60
CA VAL A 171 -36.02 -1.78 17.24
C VAL A 171 -36.83 -2.48 16.15
N VAL A 172 -36.78 -3.82 16.13
CA VAL A 172 -37.58 -4.67 15.24
C VAL A 172 -38.70 -5.29 16.06
N HIS A 173 -39.94 -5.05 15.67
CA HIS A 173 -41.15 -5.52 16.34
C HIS A 173 -42.09 -6.26 15.38
#